data_AF-A0A6G1HWN0-F1
#
_entry.id   AF-A0A6G1HWN0-F1
#
_cell.length_a   1.000
_cell.length_b   1.000
_cell.length_c   1.000
_cell.angle_alpha   90.00
_cell.angle_beta   90.00
_cell.angle_gamma   90.00
#
_symmetry.space_group_name_H-M   'P 1'
#
loop_
_entity.id
_entity.type
_entity.pdbx_description
1 polymer ?
#
loop_
_entity_poly.entity_id
_entity_poly.type
_entity_poly.pdbx_seq_one_letter_code
_entity_poly.pdbx_strand_id
1 'polypeptide(L)'
;PPPPQVVIRSVSYGGSGCPDGSASVSISSDRTTLNLIFDSFQAYIGPAVSITQNRHNCQMNIDLDVPTGWTWSVWSVDQRGYLQLDPGVSATLAATYYFSGQTKQSRLARTFTGPYAGDYLKRDQADVAIWSPCSGSGMFNVNQAVGLTTSKCLGGGAGDG
;
A
#
# COMPACT_ATOMS: atom_id res chain seq x y z
N PRO A 1 -27.28 -16.53 17.26
CA PRO A 1 -25.89 -16.59 16.73
C PRO A 1 -25.48 -15.23 16.18
N PRO A 2 -24.25 -14.75 16.43
CA PRO A 2 -23.75 -13.57 15.74
C PRO A 2 -23.73 -13.83 14.22
N PRO A 3 -23.95 -12.79 13.39
CA PRO A 3 -23.87 -12.93 11.96
C PRO A 3 -22.47 -13.41 11.54
N PRO A 4 -22.36 -14.19 10.44
CA PRO A 4 -21.08 -14.58 9.89
C PRO A 4 -20.23 -13.35 9.59
N GLN A 5 -19.00 -13.35 10.11
CA GLN A 5 -18.09 -12.20 10.09
C GLN A 5 -16.72 -12.67 9.60
N VAL A 6 -16.08 -11.84 8.78
CA VAL A 6 -14.69 -12.05 8.37
C VAL A 6 -13.77 -11.59 9.49
N VAL A 7 -12.80 -12.44 9.85
CA VAL A 7 -11.90 -12.19 10.98
C VAL A 7 -10.46 -12.12 10.48
N ILE A 8 -9.75 -11.06 10.84
CA ILE A 8 -8.30 -10.96 10.60
C ILE A 8 -7.58 -11.84 11.61
N ARG A 9 -6.92 -12.89 11.13
CA ARG A 9 -6.14 -13.83 11.96
C ARG A 9 -4.76 -13.29 12.25
N SER A 10 -4.04 -12.92 11.21
CA SER A 10 -2.67 -12.39 11.28
C SER A 10 -2.36 -11.50 10.08
N VAL A 11 -1.29 -10.71 10.20
CA VAL A 11 -0.76 -9.88 9.12
C VAL A 11 0.74 -10.01 9.12
N SER A 12 1.32 -10.16 7.93
CA SER A 12 2.76 -10.02 7.69
C SER A 12 2.99 -8.95 6.64
N TYR A 13 4.16 -8.34 6.67
CA TYR A 13 4.55 -7.33 5.69
C TYR A 13 6.02 -7.46 5.31
N GLY A 14 6.38 -6.90 4.17
CA GLY A 14 7.77 -6.78 3.73
C GLY A 14 7.89 -6.04 2.40
N GLY A 15 9.02 -5.41 2.18
CA GLY A 15 9.32 -4.71 0.93
C GLY A 15 10.36 -3.62 1.12
N SER A 16 10.76 -2.97 0.03
CA SER A 16 11.80 -1.94 0.06
C SER A 16 11.39 -0.68 0.83
N GLY A 17 10.09 -0.45 1.05
CA GLY A 17 9.56 0.65 1.85
C GLY A 17 9.09 0.27 3.25
N CYS A 18 9.03 -1.02 3.56
CA CYS A 18 8.65 -1.52 4.89
C CYS A 18 9.54 -2.73 5.25
N PRO A 19 10.85 -2.53 5.45
CA PRO A 19 11.73 -3.59 5.98
C PRO A 19 11.21 -4.11 7.33
N ASP A 20 11.65 -5.30 7.72
CA ASP A 20 11.19 -5.91 8.97
C ASP A 20 11.42 -4.99 10.18
N GLY A 21 10.41 -4.88 11.04
CA GLY A 21 10.42 -3.97 12.20
C GLY A 21 10.19 -2.48 11.90
N SER A 22 9.92 -2.08 10.64
CA SER A 22 9.65 -0.68 10.26
C SER A 22 8.18 -0.33 10.09
N ALA A 23 7.29 -1.24 10.47
CA ALA A 23 5.87 -0.96 10.51
C ALA A 23 5.22 -1.54 11.77
N SER A 24 4.32 -0.74 12.35
CA SER A 24 3.50 -1.11 13.50
C SER A 24 2.13 -1.59 13.03
N VAL A 25 1.84 -2.86 13.32
CA VAL A 25 0.56 -3.52 13.00
C VAL A 25 -0.33 -3.52 14.22
N SER A 26 -1.58 -3.10 14.07
CA SER A 26 -2.62 -3.24 15.11
C SER A 26 -3.93 -3.73 14.50
N ILE A 27 -4.59 -4.64 15.19
CA ILE A 27 -5.88 -5.22 14.78
C ILE A 27 -6.91 -4.84 15.85
N SER A 28 -8.09 -4.37 15.42
CA SER A 28 -9.18 -4.02 16.33
C SER A 28 -9.65 -5.22 17.16
N SER A 29 -10.32 -4.97 18.29
CA SER A 29 -10.79 -6.04 19.20
C SER A 29 -11.79 -6.99 18.56
N ASP A 30 -12.60 -6.49 17.62
CA ASP A 30 -13.53 -7.28 16.79
C ASP A 30 -12.86 -7.93 15.57
N ARG A 31 -11.54 -7.70 15.38
CA ARG A 31 -10.70 -8.23 14.31
C ARG A 31 -11.20 -7.94 12.90
N THR A 32 -11.93 -6.85 12.70
CA THR A 32 -12.40 -6.41 11.37
C THR A 32 -11.54 -5.31 10.75
N THR A 33 -10.78 -4.59 11.59
CA THR A 33 -10.03 -3.42 11.18
C THR A 33 -8.55 -3.65 11.43
N LEU A 34 -7.78 -3.49 10.36
CA LEU A 34 -6.32 -3.45 10.38
C LEU A 34 -5.88 -2.00 10.31
N ASN A 35 -5.00 -1.60 11.23
CA ASN A 35 -4.27 -0.36 11.15
C ASN A 35 -2.77 -0.65 11.04
N LEU A 36 -2.13 -0.04 10.05
CA LEU A 36 -0.71 -0.18 9.77
C LEU A 36 -0.08 1.21 9.70
N ILE A 37 0.93 1.43 10.53
CA ILE A 37 1.70 2.66 10.57
C ILE A 37 3.11 2.33 10.11
N PHE A 38 3.61 3.07 9.12
CA PHE A 38 4.96 2.91 8.59
C PHE A 38 5.91 3.92 9.21
N ASP A 39 7.05 3.44 9.69
CA ASP A 39 8.12 4.29 10.22
C ASP A 39 9.06 4.77 9.10
N SER A 40 9.21 3.99 8.02
CA SER A 40 10.20 4.23 6.96
C SER A 40 9.66 4.14 5.52
N PHE A 41 8.36 4.29 5.29
CA PHE A 41 7.80 4.25 3.93
C PHE A 41 7.98 5.61 3.22
N GLN A 42 9.18 5.85 2.72
CA GLN A 42 9.61 7.14 2.15
C GLN A 42 10.24 6.92 0.77
N ALA A 43 10.13 7.92 -0.10
CA ALA A 43 10.79 7.94 -1.40
C ALA A 43 11.40 9.33 -1.64
N TYR A 44 12.55 9.35 -2.31
CA TYR A 44 13.31 10.57 -2.59
C TYR A 44 13.72 10.62 -4.06
N ILE A 45 13.83 11.83 -4.61
CA ILE A 45 14.33 12.05 -5.96
C ILE A 45 15.17 13.31 -6.00
N GLY A 46 16.30 13.27 -6.70
CA GLY A 46 17.19 14.40 -6.83
C GLY A 46 18.55 14.00 -7.43
N PRO A 47 19.42 14.97 -7.76
CA PRO A 47 20.70 14.69 -8.43
C PRO A 47 21.66 13.80 -7.63
N ALA A 48 21.62 13.87 -6.30
CA ALA A 48 22.46 13.08 -5.39
C ALA A 48 21.73 11.88 -4.75
N VAL A 49 20.52 11.57 -5.24
CA VAL A 49 19.68 10.50 -4.71
C VAL A 49 19.81 9.29 -5.62
N SER A 50 20.06 8.10 -5.04
CA SER A 50 20.12 6.86 -5.83
C SER A 50 18.80 6.62 -6.54
N ILE A 51 18.85 6.13 -7.79
CA ILE A 51 17.65 5.79 -8.56
C ILE A 51 16.74 4.78 -7.83
N THR A 52 17.32 3.95 -6.96
CA THR A 52 16.57 2.97 -6.16
C THR A 52 15.74 3.60 -5.04
N GLN A 53 16.04 4.82 -4.62
CA GLN A 53 15.32 5.54 -3.56
C GLN A 53 14.07 6.27 -4.06
N ASN A 54 13.88 6.36 -5.39
CA ASN A 54 12.72 7.03 -5.95
C ASN A 54 11.47 6.15 -5.94
N ARG A 55 11.60 4.85 -5.68
CA ARG A 55 10.49 3.90 -5.73
C ARG A 55 10.62 2.87 -4.63
N HIS A 56 9.60 2.82 -3.78
CA HIS A 56 9.50 1.84 -2.72
C HIS A 56 8.15 1.13 -2.75
N ASN A 57 8.14 -0.10 -2.26
CA ASN A 57 6.90 -0.83 -2.08
C ASN A 57 6.84 -1.52 -0.72
N CYS A 58 5.62 -1.77 -0.28
CA CYS A 58 5.31 -2.58 0.88
C CYS A 58 4.24 -3.60 0.50
N GLN A 59 4.62 -4.87 0.54
CA GLN A 59 3.70 -6.00 0.38
C GLN A 59 3.17 -6.39 1.76
N MET A 60 1.85 -6.43 1.90
CA MET A 60 1.16 -6.96 3.07
C MET A 60 0.44 -8.25 2.68
N ASN A 61 0.47 -9.23 3.57
CA ASN A 61 -0.24 -10.50 3.45
C ASN A 61 -1.10 -10.65 4.70
N ILE A 62 -2.42 -10.66 4.51
CA ILE A 62 -3.44 -10.63 5.55
C ILE A 62 -4.15 -11.97 5.52
N ASP A 63 -3.98 -12.75 6.59
CA ASP A 63 -4.66 -14.03 6.77
C ASP A 63 -6.06 -13.78 7.34
N LEU A 64 -7.07 -14.25 6.60
CA LEU A 64 -8.46 -13.99 6.89
C LEU A 64 -9.22 -15.30 7.09
N ASP A 65 -9.99 -15.34 8.17
CA ASP A 65 -11.01 -16.34 8.38
C ASP A 65 -12.33 -15.87 7.76
N VAL A 66 -12.83 -16.64 6.80
CA VAL A 66 -14.05 -16.31 6.06
C VAL A 66 -15.05 -17.44 6.26
N PRO A 67 -16.27 -17.14 6.73
CA PRO A 67 -17.34 -18.12 6.84
C PRO A 67 -17.61 -18.82 5.51
N THR A 68 -17.77 -20.14 5.55
CA THR A 68 -18.06 -20.94 4.35
C THR A 68 -19.34 -20.47 3.68
N GLY A 69 -19.32 -20.34 2.35
CA GLY A 69 -20.48 -19.90 1.55
C GLY A 69 -20.68 -18.39 1.50
N TRP A 70 -19.77 -17.59 2.05
CA TRP A 70 -19.80 -16.14 1.98
C TRP A 70 -18.69 -15.59 1.08
N THR A 71 -18.98 -14.47 0.42
CA THR A 71 -17.98 -13.64 -0.24
C THR A 71 -17.84 -12.34 0.52
N TRP A 72 -16.67 -11.72 0.45
CA TRP A 72 -16.42 -10.43 1.07
C TRP A 72 -15.55 -9.56 0.16
N SER A 73 -15.57 -8.26 0.40
CA SER A 73 -14.68 -7.29 -0.21
C SER A 73 -14.19 -6.30 0.84
N VAL A 74 -13.06 -5.67 0.58
CA VAL A 74 -12.63 -4.53 1.39
C VAL A 74 -13.65 -3.41 1.20
N TRP A 75 -14.10 -2.78 2.28
CA TRP A 75 -15.06 -1.68 2.23
C TRP A 75 -14.37 -0.33 2.00
N SER A 76 -13.28 -0.08 2.72
CA SER A 76 -12.53 1.17 2.62
C SER A 76 -11.09 1.01 3.09
N VAL A 77 -10.21 1.80 2.52
CA VAL A 77 -8.82 1.95 2.92
C VAL A 77 -8.54 3.45 3.10
N ASP A 78 -8.11 3.84 4.28
CA ASP A 78 -7.66 5.21 4.54
C ASP A 78 -6.13 5.25 4.45
N GLN A 79 -5.60 5.98 3.47
CA GLN A 79 -4.18 6.22 3.30
C GLN A 79 -3.83 7.65 3.73
N ARG A 80 -2.81 7.77 4.57
CA ARG A 80 -2.32 9.05 5.10
C ARG A 80 -0.82 9.16 4.88
N GLY A 81 -0.33 10.39 4.75
CA GLY A 81 1.09 10.67 4.68
C GLY A 81 1.36 12.12 4.36
N TYR A 82 2.63 12.43 4.11
CA TYR A 82 3.10 13.76 3.75
C TYR A 82 3.81 13.70 2.40
N LEU A 83 3.63 14.72 1.58
CA LEU A 83 4.38 14.88 0.33
C LEU A 83 5.00 16.27 0.29
N GLN A 84 6.25 16.32 -0.16
CA GLN A 84 6.93 17.55 -0.55
C GLN A 84 7.51 17.34 -1.95
N LEU A 85 6.95 18.05 -2.93
CA LEU A 85 7.26 17.91 -4.36
C LEU A 85 7.67 19.27 -4.89
N ASP A 86 8.88 19.34 -5.45
CA ASP A 86 9.35 20.53 -6.17
C ASP A 86 8.63 20.70 -7.52
N PRO A 87 8.64 21.91 -8.11
CA PRO A 87 8.15 22.11 -9.48
C PRO A 87 8.82 21.16 -10.48
N GLY A 88 7.99 20.42 -11.22
CA GLY A 88 8.42 19.42 -12.19
C GLY A 88 8.72 18.02 -11.59
N VAL A 89 8.38 17.80 -10.32
CA VAL A 89 8.39 16.47 -9.68
C VAL A 89 6.95 15.97 -9.53
N SER A 90 6.73 14.69 -9.80
CA SER A 90 5.45 14.02 -9.58
C SER A 90 5.63 12.81 -8.67
N ALA A 91 4.68 12.60 -7.75
CA ALA A 91 4.57 11.40 -6.95
C ALA A 91 3.39 10.56 -7.41
N THR A 92 3.58 9.24 -7.53
CA THR A 92 2.51 8.28 -7.76
C THR A 92 2.42 7.34 -6.57
N LEU A 93 1.28 7.36 -5.90
CA LEU A 93 0.90 6.42 -4.85
C LEU A 93 -0.04 5.39 -5.49
N ALA A 94 0.30 4.10 -5.38
CA ALA A 94 -0.52 3.03 -5.90
C ALA A 94 -0.75 1.95 -4.85
N ALA A 95 -1.95 1.38 -4.83
CA ALA A 95 -2.30 0.22 -4.04
C ALA A 95 -2.90 -0.85 -4.94
N THR A 96 -2.34 -2.05 -4.92
CA THR A 96 -2.85 -3.21 -5.65
C THR A 96 -3.37 -4.24 -4.65
N TYR A 97 -4.61 -4.69 -4.87
CA TYR A 97 -5.36 -5.60 -4.01
C TYR A 97 -5.65 -6.90 -4.75
N TYR A 98 -5.36 -8.04 -4.14
CA TYR A 98 -5.57 -9.35 -4.76
C TYR A 98 -5.65 -10.49 -3.74
N PHE A 99 -6.32 -11.57 -4.12
CA PHE A 99 -6.40 -12.80 -3.33
C PHE A 99 -5.35 -13.81 -3.84
N SER A 100 -4.66 -14.49 -2.93
CA SER A 100 -3.70 -15.52 -3.32
C SER A 100 -4.38 -16.63 -4.13
N GLY A 101 -3.73 -17.04 -5.23
CA GLY A 101 -4.28 -18.04 -6.15
C GLY A 101 -5.30 -17.50 -7.16
N GLN A 102 -5.64 -16.21 -7.11
CA GLN A 102 -6.50 -15.55 -8.10
C GLN A 102 -5.67 -14.73 -9.09
N THR A 103 -6.10 -14.68 -10.35
CA THR A 103 -5.49 -13.83 -11.38
C THR A 103 -6.07 -12.41 -11.39
N LYS A 104 -7.29 -12.25 -10.87
CA LYS A 104 -7.94 -10.96 -10.75
C LYS A 104 -7.24 -10.13 -9.68
N GLN A 105 -6.92 -8.89 -10.00
CA GLN A 105 -6.41 -7.88 -9.09
C GLN A 105 -7.14 -6.57 -9.34
N SER A 106 -7.16 -5.71 -8.33
CA SER A 106 -7.66 -4.35 -8.49
C SER A 106 -6.58 -3.36 -8.07
N ARG A 107 -6.37 -2.32 -8.86
CA ARG A 107 -5.31 -1.35 -8.63
C ARG A 107 -5.88 0.05 -8.59
N LEU A 108 -5.58 0.77 -7.53
CA LEU A 108 -5.80 2.20 -7.41
C LEU A 108 -4.46 2.91 -7.52
N ALA A 109 -4.43 4.02 -8.26
CA ALA A 109 -3.26 4.88 -8.36
C ALA A 109 -3.68 6.34 -8.32
N ARG A 110 -2.89 7.15 -7.62
CA ARG A 110 -3.09 8.59 -7.46
C ARG A 110 -1.78 9.28 -7.74
N THR A 111 -1.82 10.29 -8.59
CA THR A 111 -0.66 11.10 -8.93
C THR A 111 -0.82 12.50 -8.34
N PHE A 112 0.25 12.99 -7.74
CA PHE A 112 0.41 14.34 -7.23
C PHE A 112 1.52 15.00 -8.02
N THR A 113 1.37 16.28 -8.35
CA THR A 113 2.34 17.04 -9.13
C THR A 113 2.75 18.26 -8.33
N GLY A 114 4.05 18.53 -8.27
CA GLY A 114 4.60 19.70 -7.60
C GLY A 114 4.34 21.00 -8.37
N PRO A 115 4.45 22.17 -7.71
CA PRO A 115 4.84 22.31 -6.31
C PRO A 115 3.73 21.86 -5.34
N TYR A 116 4.09 21.04 -4.36
CA TYR A 116 3.17 20.56 -3.32
C TYR A 116 3.94 20.36 -2.02
N ALA A 117 3.39 20.80 -0.90
CA ALA A 117 3.94 20.53 0.43
C ALA A 117 2.77 20.42 1.42
N GLY A 118 2.55 19.23 1.95
CA GLY A 118 1.47 19.02 2.91
C GLY A 118 1.08 17.58 3.13
N ASP A 119 0.21 17.40 4.12
CA ASP A 119 -0.41 16.12 4.42
C ASP A 119 -1.48 15.77 3.39
N TYR A 120 -1.59 14.48 3.09
CA TYR A 120 -2.72 13.92 2.38
C TYR A 120 -3.44 12.91 3.28
N LEU A 121 -4.77 12.95 3.20
CA LEU A 121 -5.64 11.86 3.61
C LEU A 121 -6.47 11.48 2.40
N LYS A 122 -6.36 10.23 1.98
CA LYS A 122 -7.18 9.66 0.92
C LYS A 122 -7.92 8.46 1.45
N ARG A 123 -9.24 8.58 1.49
CA ARG A 123 -10.14 7.46 1.67
C ARG A 123 -10.39 6.85 0.30
N ASP A 124 -9.84 5.68 0.08
CA ASP A 124 -10.25 4.81 -1.00
C ASP A 124 -11.46 4.04 -0.47
N GLN A 125 -12.68 4.45 -0.84
CA GLN A 125 -13.80 3.52 -0.73
C GLN A 125 -13.49 2.41 -1.71
N ALA A 126 -13.33 1.19 -1.19
CA ALA A 126 -12.99 0.05 -1.98
C ALA A 126 -14.24 -0.45 -2.75
N ASP A 127 -14.85 0.43 -3.55
CA ASP A 127 -15.60 0.06 -4.78
C ASP A 127 -14.70 -0.65 -5.82
N VAL A 128 -13.42 -0.78 -5.45
CA VAL A 128 -12.38 -1.71 -5.89
C VAL A 128 -12.92 -3.15 -5.82
N ALA A 129 -13.74 -3.51 -6.80
CA ALA A 129 -14.52 -4.74 -6.98
C ALA A 129 -13.72 -6.05 -7.07
N ILE A 130 -12.92 -6.35 -6.04
CA ILE A 130 -12.33 -7.66 -5.85
C ILE A 130 -13.01 -8.36 -4.68
N TRP A 131 -13.91 -9.26 -5.06
CA TRP A 131 -14.59 -10.15 -4.15
C TRP A 131 -13.72 -11.35 -3.88
N SER A 132 -13.76 -11.83 -2.64
CA SER A 132 -13.14 -13.11 -2.29
C SER A 132 -13.77 -14.25 -3.09
N PRO A 133 -13.02 -15.31 -3.40
CA PRO A 133 -13.63 -16.55 -3.84
C PRO A 133 -14.53 -17.12 -2.73
N CYS A 134 -15.49 -17.98 -3.07
CA CYS A 134 -16.38 -18.64 -2.10
C CYS A 134 -15.67 -19.71 -1.23
N SER A 135 -14.33 -19.80 -1.31
CA SER A 135 -13.51 -20.90 -0.79
C SER A 135 -12.85 -20.52 0.54
N GLY A 136 -13.58 -20.59 1.65
CA GLY A 136 -13.03 -20.62 3.02
C GLY A 136 -11.98 -19.53 3.37
N SER A 137 -11.12 -19.83 4.35
CA SER A 137 -10.01 -18.94 4.74
C SER A 137 -9.06 -18.67 3.57
N GLY A 138 -8.57 -17.44 3.46
CA GLY A 138 -7.74 -17.03 2.33
C GLY A 138 -6.80 -15.90 2.67
N MET A 139 -5.70 -15.82 1.91
CA MET A 139 -4.72 -14.76 2.04
C MET A 139 -5.11 -13.59 1.13
N PHE A 140 -5.39 -12.45 1.75
CA PHE A 140 -5.61 -11.19 1.03
C PHE A 140 -4.32 -10.38 1.03
N ASN A 141 -3.97 -9.88 -0.14
CA ASN A 141 -2.68 -9.25 -0.37
C ASN A 141 -2.89 -7.80 -0.79
N VAL A 142 -2.09 -6.92 -0.20
CA VAL A 142 -2.07 -5.49 -0.53
C VAL A 142 -0.64 -5.08 -0.82
N ASN A 143 -0.37 -4.63 -2.04
CA ASN A 143 0.91 -4.03 -2.40
C ASN A 143 0.75 -2.52 -2.49
N GLN A 144 1.32 -1.79 -1.53
CA GLN A 144 1.42 -0.34 -1.60
C GLN A 144 2.74 0.04 -2.26
N ALA A 145 2.71 0.98 -3.19
CA ALA A 145 3.89 1.46 -3.88
C ALA A 145 3.87 2.99 -3.97
N VAL A 146 5.02 3.59 -3.72
CA VAL A 146 5.29 5.00 -3.98
C VAL A 146 6.37 5.09 -5.03
N GLY A 147 6.22 6.03 -5.96
CA GLY A 147 7.21 6.32 -6.98
C GLY A 147 7.28 7.82 -7.27
N LEU A 148 8.49 8.35 -7.37
CA LEU A 148 8.75 9.73 -7.77
C LEU A 148 9.33 9.78 -9.18
N THR A 149 8.87 10.74 -9.97
CA THR A 149 9.41 11.04 -11.30
C THR A 149 9.67 12.53 -11.42
N THR A 150 10.59 12.91 -12.32
CA THR A 150 10.82 14.31 -12.65
C THR A 150 11.04 14.47 -14.15
N SER A 151 10.58 15.60 -14.69
CA SER A 151 10.86 16.00 -16.06
C SER A 151 12.22 16.69 -16.22
N LYS A 152 12.92 16.99 -15.11
CA LYS A 152 14.26 17.58 -15.14
C LYS A 152 15.31 16.48 -15.33
N CYS A 153 16.34 16.75 -16.13
CA CYS A 153 17.49 15.85 -16.23
C CYS A 153 18.22 15.80 -14.88
N LEU A 154 18.10 14.69 -14.16
CA LEU A 154 18.94 14.42 -12.99
C LEU A 154 20.30 13.98 -13.52
N GLY A 155 21.31 14.85 -13.40
CA GLY A 155 22.68 14.50 -13.79
C GLY A 155 23.10 13.23 -13.04
N GLY A 156 23.48 12.18 -13.77
CA GLY A 156 23.95 10.94 -13.18
C GLY A 156 25.30 11.15 -12.51
N GLY A 157 25.34 11.03 -11.18
CA GLY A 157 26.60 10.82 -10.48
C GLY A 157 27.14 9.44 -10.85
N ALA A 158 28.01 9.37 -11.84
CA ALA A 158 28.93 8.26 -11.99
C ALA A 158 29.77 8.22 -10.70
N GLY A 159 29.68 7.12 -9.96
CA GLY A 159 30.61 6.85 -8.89
C GLY A 159 31.94 6.49 -9.52
N ASP A 160 32.94 7.35 -9.31
CA ASP A 160 34.32 7.11 -9.70
C ASP A 160 34.91 6.01 -8.81
N GLY A 161 35.46 4.97 -9.44
CA GLY A 161 36.31 3.96 -8.83
C GLY A 161 37.65 3.92 -9.54
#